data_AF-A0A8X6W5M5-F1
#
_entry.id   AF-A0A8X6W5M5-F1
#
_cell.length_a   1.000
_cell.length_b   1.000
_cell.length_c   1.000
_cell.angle_alpha   90.00
_cell.angle_beta   90.00
_cell.angle_gamma   90.00
#
_symmetry.space_group_name_H-M   'P 1'
#
loop_
_entity.id
_entity.type
_entity.pdbx_description
1 polymer ?
#
loop_
_entity_poly.entity_id
_entity_poly.type
_entity_poly.pdbx_seq_one_letter_code
_entity_poly.pdbx_strand_id
1 'polypeptide(L)'
;MLTGYVVDFEVMSKVVNLMVERSNEIKKLTTYYQKVILRNKEDVNAMKIAIYTTLLHSISTDAKPQHSKCPTGENSWCFYQSAIANGEKPGNH
;
A
#
# COMPACT_ATOMS: atom_id res chain seq x y z
N MET A 1 1.81 4.79 -49.60
CA MET A 1 1.76 3.47 -48.93
C MET A 1 2.79 3.49 -47.82
N LEU A 2 2.35 3.21 -46.57
CA LEU A 2 3.07 2.59 -45.42
C LEU A 2 4.50 3.10 -45.13
N THR A 3 4.93 3.53 -43.94
CA THR A 3 4.58 3.41 -42.51
C THR A 3 5.49 4.46 -41.83
N GLY A 4 5.34 4.97 -40.61
CA GLY A 4 4.79 4.45 -39.38
C GLY A 4 5.44 5.28 -38.26
N TYR A 5 4.71 5.46 -37.17
CA TYR A 5 5.12 6.09 -35.93
C TYR A 5 6.62 5.92 -35.62
N VAL A 6 7.40 7.01 -35.64
CA VAL A 6 8.69 7.04 -34.95
C VAL A 6 8.36 7.21 -33.47
N VAL A 7 8.25 6.09 -32.75
CA VAL A 7 8.02 6.11 -31.30
C VAL A 7 9.28 6.69 -30.65
N ASP A 8 9.13 7.81 -29.96
CA ASP A 8 10.20 8.44 -29.20
C ASP A 8 10.73 7.45 -28.14
N PHE A 9 12.01 7.10 -28.25
CA PHE A 9 12.67 6.15 -27.36
C PHE A 9 12.61 6.60 -25.89
N GLU A 10 12.67 7.91 -25.63
CA GLU A 10 12.57 8.45 -24.28
C GLU A 10 11.16 8.21 -23.70
N VAL A 11 10.12 8.46 -24.51
CA VAL A 11 8.73 8.23 -24.12
C VAL A 11 8.50 6.74 -23.85
N MET A 12 9.00 5.86 -24.73
CA MET A 12 8.85 4.42 -24.55
C MET A 12 9.58 3.90 -23.32
N SER A 13 10.78 4.41 -23.03
CA SER A 13 11.53 4.06 -21.82
C SER A 13 10.77 4.47 -20.55
N LYS A 14 10.20 5.68 -20.50
CA LYS A 14 9.36 6.13 -19.38
C LYS A 14 8.13 5.24 -19.18
N VAL A 15 7.46 4.86 -20.26
CA VAL A 15 6.29 3.98 -20.21
C VAL A 15 6.67 2.60 -19.67
N VAL A 16 7.77 2.02 -20.13
CA VAL A 16 8.25 0.71 -19.64
C VAL A 16 8.59 0.76 -18.15
N ASN A 17 9.29 1.80 -17.69
CA ASN A 17 9.62 1.95 -16.27
C ASN A 17 8.35 2.06 -15.41
N LEU A 18 7.38 2.87 -15.83
CA LEU A 18 6.10 2.99 -15.15
C LEU A 18 5.35 1.65 -15.09
N MET A 19 5.39 0.85 -16.16
CA MET A 19 4.78 -0.49 -16.17
C MET A 19 5.46 -1.44 -15.17
N VAL A 20 6.79 -1.38 -15.08
CA VAL A 20 7.57 -2.19 -14.14
C VAL A 20 7.25 -1.80 -12.69
N GLU A 21 7.23 -0.50 -12.38
CA GLU A 21 6.89 0.01 -11.05
C GLU A 21 5.49 -0.43 -10.62
N ARG A 22 4.48 -0.26 -11.50
CA ARG A 22 3.11 -0.69 -11.21
C ARG A 22 3.00 -2.20 -11.01
N SER A 23 3.75 -3.00 -11.77
CA SER A 23 3.81 -4.45 -11.60
C SER A 23 4.36 -4.83 -10.22
N ASN A 24 5.38 -4.13 -9.74
CA ASN A 24 5.97 -4.38 -8.42
C ASN A 24 5.00 -4.06 -7.28
N GLU A 25 4.26 -2.95 -7.37
CA GLU A 25 3.24 -2.61 -6.38
C GLU A 25 2.11 -3.64 -6.34
N ILE A 26 1.64 -4.13 -7.50
CA ILE A 26 0.63 -5.19 -7.57
C ILE A 26 1.13 -6.47 -6.89
N LYS A 27 2.38 -6.87 -7.13
CA LYS A 27 2.98 -8.05 -6.48
C LYS A 27 3.07 -7.89 -4.96
N LYS A 28 3.47 -6.72 -4.49
CA LYS A 28 3.56 -6.38 -3.07
C LYS A 28 2.20 -6.46 -2.38
N LEU A 29 1.18 -5.81 -2.96
CA LEU A 29 -0.19 -5.87 -2.48
C LEU A 29 -0.75 -7.29 -2.45
N THR A 30 -0.55 -8.06 -3.53
CA THR A 30 -0.99 -9.46 -3.62
C THR A 30 -0.40 -10.29 -2.47
N THR A 31 0.90 -10.11 -2.20
CA THR A 31 1.60 -10.81 -1.11
C THR A 31 1.03 -10.42 0.25
N TYR A 32 0.74 -9.15 0.49
CA TYR A 32 0.15 -8.70 1.75
C TYR A 32 -1.26 -9.26 1.95
N TYR A 33 -2.11 -9.21 0.93
CA TYR A 33 -3.46 -9.77 1.00
C TYR A 33 -3.44 -11.27 1.28
N GLN A 34 -2.59 -12.03 0.57
CA GLN A 34 -2.42 -13.45 0.82
C GLN A 34 -2.07 -13.72 2.29
N LYS A 35 -1.09 -12.97 2.84
CA LYS A 35 -0.67 -13.13 4.24
C LYS A 35 -1.81 -12.87 5.22
N VAL A 36 -2.56 -11.78 5.06
CA VAL A 36 -3.65 -11.46 6.00
C VAL A 36 -4.83 -12.41 5.89
N ILE A 37 -5.15 -12.90 4.68
CA ILE A 37 -6.20 -13.90 4.47
C ILE A 37 -5.81 -15.21 5.18
N LEU A 38 -4.60 -15.71 4.95
CA LEU A 38 -4.15 -16.97 5.55
C LEU A 38 -4.07 -16.90 7.09
N ARG A 39 -3.64 -15.76 7.64
CA ARG A 39 -3.54 -15.56 9.11
C ARG A 39 -4.90 -15.50 9.79
N ASN A 40 -5.95 -15.09 9.09
CA ASN A 40 -7.28 -14.88 9.64
C ASN A 40 -8.32 -15.86 9.06
N LYS A 41 -7.88 -17.00 8.50
CA LYS A 41 -8.75 -17.94 7.77
C LYS A 41 -9.92 -18.51 8.58
N GLU A 42 -9.79 -18.55 9.91
CA GLU A 42 -10.82 -19.06 10.83
C GLU A 42 -11.78 -17.96 11.34
N ASP A 43 -11.49 -16.68 11.06
CA ASP A 43 -12.31 -15.54 11.50
C ASP A 43 -12.49 -14.53 10.36
N VAL A 44 -13.67 -14.60 9.74
CA VAL A 44 -14.05 -13.75 8.60
C VAL A 44 -14.08 -12.26 8.96
N ASN A 45 -14.46 -11.92 10.20
CA ASN A 45 -14.52 -10.53 10.63
C ASN A 45 -13.10 -9.97 10.82
N ALA A 46 -12.22 -10.74 11.47
CA ALA A 46 -10.81 -10.38 11.59
C ALA A 46 -10.13 -10.27 10.21
N MET A 47 -10.44 -11.18 9.29
CA MET A 47 -9.95 -11.14 7.91
C MET A 47 -10.39 -9.87 7.19
N LYS A 48 -11.68 -9.51 7.27
CA LYS A 48 -12.21 -8.28 6.66
C LYS A 48 -11.48 -7.05 7.18
N ILE A 49 -11.29 -6.96 8.50
CA ILE A 49 -10.55 -5.86 9.11
C ILE A 49 -9.13 -5.81 8.57
N ALA A 50 -8.40 -6.93 8.57
CA ALA A 50 -7.02 -6.99 8.12
C ALA A 50 -6.84 -6.64 6.62
N ILE A 51 -7.80 -7.01 5.77
CA ILE A 51 -7.85 -6.62 4.35
C ILE A 51 -7.98 -5.09 4.23
N TYR A 52 -8.93 -4.47 4.94
CA TYR A 52 -9.08 -3.02 4.90
C TYR A 52 -7.89 -2.28 5.50
N THR A 53 -7.31 -2.77 6.60
CA THR A 53 -6.09 -2.21 7.18
C THR A 53 -4.94 -2.25 6.18
N THR A 54 -4.78 -3.36 5.45
CA THR A 54 -3.76 -3.50 4.38
C THR A 54 -3.97 -2.49 3.25
N LEU A 55 -5.21 -2.34 2.79
CA LEU A 55 -5.55 -1.37 1.75
C LEU A 55 -5.23 0.05 2.20
N LEU A 56 -5.75 0.44 3.36
CA LEU A 56 -5.64 1.79 3.88
C LEU A 56 -4.20 2.18 4.17
N HIS A 57 -3.39 1.26 4.71
CA HIS A 57 -1.95 1.47 4.85
C HIS A 57 -1.24 1.68 3.51
N SER A 58 -1.62 0.92 2.48
CA SER A 58 -0.95 0.98 1.19
C SER A 58 -1.28 2.25 0.39
N ILE A 59 -2.41 2.91 0.68
CA ILE A 59 -2.80 4.17 0.03
C ILE A 59 -2.57 5.41 0.91
N SER A 60 -2.03 5.21 2.10
CA SER A 60 -1.78 6.28 3.07
C SER A 60 -0.63 7.18 2.58
N THR A 61 -0.79 8.48 2.75
CA THR A 61 0.25 9.48 2.47
C THR A 61 0.31 10.48 3.60
N ASP A 62 1.38 11.27 3.68
CA ASP A 62 1.50 12.32 4.70
C ASP A 62 0.38 13.36 4.61
N ALA A 63 -0.05 13.70 3.39
CA ALA A 63 -1.15 14.64 3.17
C ALA A 63 -2.53 14.02 3.47
N LYS A 64 -2.65 12.69 3.36
CA LYS A 64 -3.90 11.96 3.61
C LYS A 64 -3.60 10.67 4.38
N PRO A 65 -3.36 10.77 5.70
CA PRO A 65 -3.06 9.61 6.53
C PRO A 65 -4.29 8.72 6.67
N GLN A 66 -4.13 7.41 6.46
CA GLN A 66 -5.22 6.43 6.39
C GLN A 66 -5.03 5.31 7.43
N HIS A 67 -4.75 5.67 8.68
CA HIS A 67 -4.45 4.69 9.75
C HIS A 67 -5.66 4.32 10.63
N SER A 68 -6.87 4.71 10.25
CA SER A 68 -8.08 4.55 11.08
C SER A 68 -8.48 3.11 11.40
N LYS A 69 -7.98 2.13 10.65
CA LYS A 69 -8.21 0.69 10.89
C LYS A 69 -7.02 -0.03 11.53
N CYS A 70 -6.03 0.72 12.00
CA CYS A 70 -4.88 0.15 12.66
C CYS A 70 -5.12 0.10 14.17
N PRO A 71 -4.48 -0.85 14.89
CA PRO A 71 -4.56 -0.87 16.34
C PRO A 71 -4.12 0.47 16.93
N THR A 72 -4.83 0.94 17.94
CA THR A 72 -4.47 2.14 18.71
C THR A 72 -3.56 1.78 19.87
N GLY A 73 -2.86 2.77 20.43
CA GLY A 73 -2.06 2.63 21.65
C GLY A 73 -0.56 2.66 21.40
N GLU A 74 0.19 2.89 22.46
CA GLU A 74 1.65 3.10 22.43
C GLU A 74 2.37 1.88 21.83
N ASN A 75 1.87 0.67 22.10
CA ASN A 75 2.39 -0.59 21.59
C ASN A 75 1.83 -1.00 20.21
N SER A 76 1.17 -0.09 19.50
CA SER A 76 0.70 -0.37 18.14
C SER A 76 1.87 -0.62 17.21
N TRP A 77 1.77 -1.65 16.38
CA TRP A 77 2.72 -1.88 15.28
C TRP A 77 2.59 -0.82 14.17
N CYS A 78 1.53 -0.02 14.18
CA CYS A 78 1.35 1.11 13.27
C CYS A 78 2.09 2.33 13.84
N PHE A 79 3.16 2.75 13.16
CA PHE A 79 3.98 3.89 13.60
C PHE A 79 3.14 5.15 13.84
N TYR A 80 2.13 5.39 13.00
CA TYR A 80 1.26 6.56 13.11
C TYR A 80 0.42 6.50 14.40
N GLN A 81 -0.26 5.38 14.64
CA GLN A 81 -1.11 5.22 15.82
C GLN A 81 -0.28 5.18 17.11
N SER A 82 0.91 4.58 17.07
CA SER A 82 1.85 4.57 18.20
C SER A 82 2.33 5.98 18.54
N ALA A 83 2.76 6.77 17.54
CA ALA A 83 3.17 8.16 17.75
C ALA A 83 2.04 9.01 18.35
N ILE A 84 0.82 8.92 17.79
CA ILE A 84 -0.34 9.63 18.34
C ILE A 84 -0.62 9.24 19.79
N ALA A 85 -0.53 7.95 20.13
CA ALA A 85 -0.75 7.47 21.49
C ALA A 85 0.32 7.97 22.48
N ASN A 86 1.57 8.12 22.02
CA ASN A 86 2.68 8.66 22.82
C ASN A 86 2.69 10.21 22.86
N GLY A 87 1.75 10.89 22.20
CA GLY A 87 1.76 12.36 22.08
C GLY A 87 2.85 12.91 21.17
N GLU A 88 3.40 12.08 20.29
CA GLU A 88 4.45 12.42 19.35
C GLU A 88 3.88 12.78 17.97
N LYS A 89 4.68 13.47 17.16
CA LYS A 89 4.37 13.68 15.74
C LYS A 89 4.67 12.40 14.96
N PRO A 90 3.70 11.82 14.22
CA PRO A 90 3.96 10.69 13.33
C PRO A 90 5.05 10.96 12.30
N GLY A 91 5.82 9.92 11.96
CA GLY A 91 6.80 9.97 10.87
C GLY A 91 6.15 10.12 9.49
N ASN A 92 6.99 10.30 8.47
CA ASN A 92 6.55 10.41 7.08
C ASN A 92 6.43 9.03 6.42
N HIS A 93 5.59 8.91 5.39
CA HIS A 93 5.32 7.71 4.59
C HIS A 93 6.37 7.42 3.51
#